data_AF-A0A932ZJX4-F1
#
_entry.id   AF-A0A932ZJX4-F1
#
_cell.length_a   1.000
_cell.length_b   1.000
_cell.length_c   1.000
_cell.angle_alpha   90.00
_cell.angle_beta   90.00
_cell.angle_gamma   90.00
#
_symmetry.space_group_name_H-M   'P 1'
#
loop_
_entity.id
_entity.type
_entity.pdbx_description
1 polymer ?
#
loop_
_entity_poly.entity_id
_entity_poly.type
_entity_poly.pdbx_seq_one_letter_code
_entity_poly.pdbx_strand_id
1 'polypeptide(L)'
;NHFSVETCFHEWRSHPNVKTFCVDFYTPIETLSDDLTLTMEERDAVLERLLKLKDAYPRYFAIDRSVLELMHSSRSRAVTDHCVFAKRASAFDPMGVRKEKCMLGNKADCNRCGCVVPFYMYSLTHKPTVIRNVWNKLSLK
;
A
#
# COMPACT_ATOMS: atom_id res chain seq x y z
N ASN A 1 -1.84 -6.19 -14.65
CA ASN A 1 -3.28 -6.42 -14.87
C ASN A 1 -3.91 -6.78 -13.52
N HIS A 2 -4.96 -6.06 -13.09
CA HIS A 2 -5.59 -6.28 -11.78
C HIS A 2 -6.41 -7.59 -11.70
N PHE A 3 -6.67 -8.26 -12.84
CA PHE A 3 -7.33 -9.56 -12.86
C PHE A 3 -6.43 -10.71 -12.40
N SER A 4 -5.10 -10.57 -12.42
CA SER A 4 -4.14 -11.68 -12.23
C SER A 4 -3.46 -11.70 -10.85
N VAL A 5 -4.03 -11.05 -9.84
CA VAL A 5 -3.39 -10.88 -8.51
C VAL A 5 -3.12 -12.22 -7.83
N GLU A 6 -4.10 -13.11 -7.77
CA GLU A 6 -3.99 -14.45 -7.18
C GLU A 6 -3.06 -15.34 -7.99
N THR A 7 -3.11 -15.26 -9.32
CA THR A 7 -2.20 -16.00 -10.21
C THR A 7 -0.76 -15.60 -9.93
N CYS A 8 -0.47 -14.29 -9.94
CA CYS A 8 0.85 -13.75 -9.60
C CYS A 8 1.31 -14.21 -8.21
N PHE A 9 0.43 -14.08 -7.20
CA PHE A 9 0.74 -14.55 -5.86
C PHE A 9 1.08 -16.05 -5.80
N HIS A 10 0.27 -16.91 -6.42
CA HIS A 10 0.47 -18.36 -6.39
C HIS A 10 1.69 -18.82 -7.19
N GLU A 11 1.99 -18.15 -8.30
CA GLU A 11 3.20 -18.41 -9.07
C GLU A 11 4.44 -18.03 -8.26
N TRP A 12 4.53 -16.78 -7.79
CA TRP A 12 5.72 -16.30 -7.10
C TRP A 12 5.92 -16.93 -5.72
N ARG A 13 4.86 -17.27 -4.98
CA ARG A 13 5.01 -17.96 -3.67
C ARG A 13 5.63 -19.35 -3.80
N SER A 14 5.52 -19.97 -4.98
CA SER A 14 6.08 -21.31 -5.22
C SER A 14 7.61 -21.26 -5.41
N HIS A 15 8.15 -20.07 -5.66
CA HIS A 15 9.59 -19.89 -5.84
C HIS A 15 10.32 -19.88 -4.49
N PRO A 16 11.38 -20.69 -4.29
CA PRO A 16 12.01 -20.92 -2.98
C PRO A 16 12.61 -19.65 -2.34
N ASN A 17 12.93 -18.65 -3.16
CA ASN A 17 13.56 -17.40 -2.73
C ASN A 17 12.57 -16.27 -2.40
N VAL A 18 11.27 -16.44 -2.68
CA VAL A 18 10.25 -15.44 -2.33
C VAL A 18 9.80 -15.66 -0.89
N LYS A 19 10.06 -14.68 -0.01
CA LYS A 19 9.72 -14.79 1.42
C LYS A 19 8.42 -14.07 1.75
N THR A 20 8.26 -12.86 1.24
CA THR A 20 7.10 -12.02 1.48
C THR A 20 6.77 -11.17 0.26
N PHE A 21 5.54 -10.69 0.22
CA PHE A 21 5.00 -9.77 -0.76
C PHE A 21 4.70 -8.43 -0.10
N CYS A 22 5.05 -7.37 -0.81
CA CYS A 22 4.53 -6.02 -0.55
C CYS A 22 3.72 -5.62 -1.80
N VAL A 23 2.61 -4.92 -1.59
CA VAL A 23 1.70 -4.57 -2.68
C VAL A 23 1.45 -3.07 -2.66
N ASP A 24 1.60 -2.47 -3.83
CA ASP A 24 1.31 -1.08 -4.12
C ASP A 24 0.34 -1.03 -5.30
N PHE A 25 -0.47 0.02 -5.35
CA PHE A 25 -1.19 0.41 -6.56
C PHE A 25 -0.46 1.54 -7.27
N TYR A 26 -0.68 1.64 -8.57
CA TYR A 26 -0.23 2.78 -9.33
C TYR A 26 -0.83 4.07 -8.76
N THR A 27 0.00 5.11 -8.58
CA THR A 27 -0.46 6.43 -8.16
C THR A 27 -0.45 7.33 -9.38
N PRO A 28 -1.59 7.92 -9.77
CA PRO A 28 -1.65 8.83 -10.91
C PRO A 28 -0.71 10.01 -10.72
N ILE A 29 0.01 10.38 -11.77
CA ILE A 29 0.85 11.58 -11.81
C ILE A 29 0.20 12.57 -12.78
N GLU A 30 -0.12 13.78 -12.32
CA GLU A 30 -0.89 14.80 -13.08
C GLU A 30 -0.39 15.04 -14.51
N THR A 31 0.93 14.90 -14.73
CA THR A 31 1.58 15.19 -16.01
C THR A 31 1.66 13.97 -16.94
N LEU A 32 1.23 12.80 -16.49
CA LEU A 32 1.26 11.56 -17.27
C LEU A 32 -0.17 11.18 -17.67
N SER A 33 -0.33 10.77 -18.92
CA SER A 33 -1.54 10.15 -19.42
C SER A 33 -1.23 8.68 -19.65
N ASP A 34 -1.83 7.81 -18.82
CA ASP A 34 -1.68 6.37 -18.88
C ASP A 34 -3.00 5.68 -18.49
N ASP A 35 -3.10 4.39 -18.83
CA ASP A 35 -4.24 3.51 -18.53
C ASP A 35 -3.95 2.55 -17.35
N LEU A 36 -2.93 2.86 -16.54
CA LEU A 36 -2.49 2.01 -15.42
C LEU A 36 -3.27 2.29 -14.14
N THR A 37 -3.97 3.43 -14.11
CA THR A 37 -4.76 3.88 -12.96
C THR A 37 -6.06 3.10 -12.87
N LEU A 38 -6.20 2.33 -11.79
CA LEU A 38 -7.49 1.71 -11.43
C LEU A 38 -8.49 2.76 -10.95
N THR A 39 -9.78 2.51 -11.18
CA THR A 39 -10.84 3.21 -10.45
C THR A 39 -10.78 2.86 -8.96
N MET A 40 -11.45 3.64 -8.11
CA MET A 40 -11.49 3.35 -6.68
C MET A 40 -12.21 2.03 -6.41
N GLU A 41 -13.25 1.74 -7.17
CA GLU A 41 -14.05 0.53 -7.11
C GLU A 41 -13.21 -0.70 -7.50
N GLU A 42 -12.43 -0.60 -8.58
CA GLU A 42 -11.50 -1.65 -9.01
C GLU A 42 -10.41 -1.88 -7.96
N ARG A 43 -9.85 -0.81 -7.40
CA ARG A 43 -8.85 -0.89 -6.33
C ARG A 43 -9.40 -1.59 -5.10
N ASP A 44 -10.62 -1.23 -4.67
CA ASP A 44 -11.28 -1.86 -3.53
C ASP A 44 -11.57 -3.34 -3.80
N ALA A 45 -12.02 -3.69 -5.01
CA ALA A 45 -12.21 -5.10 -5.40
C ALA A 45 -10.90 -5.92 -5.34
N VAL A 46 -9.77 -5.31 -5.73
CA VAL A 46 -8.45 -5.93 -5.58
C VAL A 46 -8.05 -6.05 -4.11
N LEU A 47 -8.30 -5.02 -3.29
CA LEU A 47 -8.01 -5.06 -1.85
C LEU A 47 -8.76 -6.20 -1.16
N GLU A 48 -10.02 -6.44 -1.49
CA GLU A 48 -10.78 -7.57 -0.94
C GLU A 48 -10.16 -8.92 -1.29
N ARG A 49 -9.64 -9.07 -2.51
CA ARG A 49 -8.92 -10.29 -2.93
C ARG A 49 -7.59 -10.44 -2.19
N LEU A 50 -6.84 -9.34 -2.02
CA LEU A 50 -5.60 -9.31 -1.25
C LEU A 50 -5.81 -9.62 0.23
N LEU A 51 -6.90 -9.13 0.82
CA LEU A 51 -7.28 -9.43 2.22
C LEU A 51 -7.58 -10.92 2.39
N LYS A 52 -8.31 -11.53 1.46
CA LYS A 52 -8.54 -13.00 1.47
C LYS A 52 -7.23 -13.79 1.36
N LEU A 53 -6.31 -13.36 0.48
CA LEU A 53 -4.98 -13.98 0.39
C LEU A 53 -4.16 -13.79 1.67
N LYS A 54 -4.23 -12.62 2.30
CA LYS A 54 -3.55 -12.33 3.58
C LYS A 54 -4.07 -13.22 4.70
N ASP A 55 -5.37 -13.50 4.73
CA ASP A 55 -5.98 -14.36 5.74
C ASP A 55 -5.58 -15.83 5.54
N ALA A 56 -5.57 -16.30 4.29
CA ALA A 56 -5.16 -17.66 3.95
C ALA A 56 -3.64 -17.90 4.09
N TYR A 57 -2.82 -16.88 3.81
CA TYR A 57 -1.37 -16.98 3.74
C TYR A 57 -0.66 -15.85 4.51
N PRO A 58 -0.90 -15.71 5.82
CA PRO A 58 -0.53 -14.51 6.57
C PRO A 58 0.97 -14.23 6.63
N ARG A 59 1.82 -15.27 6.56
CA ARG A 59 3.28 -15.15 6.60
C ARG A 59 3.90 -14.65 5.30
N TYR A 60 3.16 -14.69 4.18
CA TYR A 60 3.65 -14.27 2.89
C TYR A 60 3.45 -12.78 2.62
N PHE A 61 2.85 -12.01 3.53
CA PHE A 61 2.67 -10.57 3.34
C PHE A 61 3.53 -9.80 4.34
N ALA A 62 4.33 -8.86 3.82
CA ALA A 62 5.21 -8.02 4.64
C ALA A 62 4.43 -7.00 5.50
N ILE A 63 3.19 -6.69 5.11
CA ILE A 63 2.33 -5.71 5.77
C ILE A 63 1.18 -6.38 6.51
N ASP A 64 0.77 -5.75 7.62
CA ASP A 64 -0.35 -6.21 8.42
C ASP A 64 -1.69 -5.97 7.69
N ARG A 65 -2.71 -6.77 8.03
CA ARG A 65 -4.08 -6.63 7.49
C ARG A 65 -4.60 -5.20 7.58
N SER A 66 -4.30 -4.53 8.70
CA SER A 66 -4.70 -3.14 8.93
C SER A 66 -4.24 -2.19 7.84
N VAL A 67 -3.09 -2.44 7.22
CA VAL A 67 -2.49 -1.57 6.22
C VAL A 67 -3.30 -1.65 4.92
N LEU A 68 -3.61 -2.88 4.48
CA LEU A 68 -4.50 -3.10 3.33
C LEU A 68 -5.88 -2.48 3.56
N GLU A 69 -6.43 -2.64 4.76
CA GLU A 69 -7.70 -2.01 5.14
C GLU A 69 -7.67 -0.48 5.09
N LEU A 70 -6.55 0.14 5.47
CA LEU A 70 -6.40 1.60 5.41
C LEU A 70 -6.31 2.12 3.97
N MET A 71 -5.90 1.28 3.02
CA MET A 71 -5.83 1.62 1.59
C MET A 71 -7.21 1.63 0.91
N HIS A 72 -8.23 1.05 1.52
CA HIS A 72 -9.60 1.04 1.00
C HIS A 72 -10.12 2.47 0.79
N SER A 73 -10.84 2.74 -0.29
CA SER A 73 -11.30 4.08 -0.69
C SER A 73 -11.97 4.85 0.46
N SER A 74 -12.89 4.20 1.17
CA SER A 74 -13.63 4.72 2.34
C SER A 74 -12.75 5.16 3.53
N ARG A 75 -11.50 4.71 3.62
CA ARG A 75 -10.58 4.99 4.73
C ARG A 75 -9.34 5.76 4.30
N SER A 76 -8.95 5.63 3.02
CA SER A 76 -7.65 6.07 2.53
C SER A 76 -7.39 7.57 2.74
N ARG A 77 -8.42 8.40 2.60
CA ARG A 77 -8.31 9.85 2.80
C ARG A 77 -7.95 10.26 4.22
N ALA A 78 -8.41 9.53 5.24
CA ALA A 78 -8.02 9.79 6.63
C ALA A 78 -6.50 9.66 6.86
N VAL A 79 -5.83 8.89 6.00
CA VAL A 79 -4.38 8.76 5.98
C VAL A 79 -3.73 9.78 5.05
N THR A 80 -4.19 9.90 3.81
CA THR A 80 -3.51 10.72 2.80
C THR A 80 -3.65 12.23 3.04
N ASP A 81 -4.78 12.69 3.60
CA ASP A 81 -4.99 14.09 4.00
C ASP A 81 -4.01 14.51 5.12
N HIS A 82 -3.49 13.54 5.88
CA HIS A 82 -2.54 13.75 6.97
C HIS A 82 -1.24 12.95 6.79
N CYS A 83 -0.84 12.76 5.52
CA CYS A 83 0.25 11.87 5.14
C CYS A 83 1.55 12.16 5.91
N VAL A 84 1.91 11.27 6.84
CA VAL A 84 3.17 11.36 7.62
C VAL A 84 4.38 11.19 6.71
N PHE A 85 4.27 10.35 5.68
CA PHE A 85 5.35 10.13 4.72
C PHE A 85 5.69 11.42 3.97
N ALA A 86 4.70 12.18 3.51
CA ALA A 86 4.95 13.47 2.84
C ALA A 86 5.66 14.49 3.75
N LYS A 87 5.45 14.41 5.06
CA LYS A 87 6.07 15.31 6.05
C LYS A 87 7.48 14.90 6.47
N ARG A 88 7.83 13.62 6.32
CA ARG A 88 9.04 13.03 6.92
C ARG A 88 10.00 12.44 5.89
N ALA A 89 9.52 12.07 4.72
CA ALA A 89 10.34 11.50 3.67
C ALA A 89 11.23 12.56 3.03
N SER A 90 12.41 12.13 2.61
CA SER A 90 13.24 12.85 1.65
C SER A 90 13.54 11.92 0.50
N ALA A 91 13.29 12.39 -0.72
CA ALA A 91 13.58 11.69 -1.94
C ALA A 91 14.29 12.64 -2.90
N PHE A 92 15.11 12.08 -3.77
CA PHE A 92 15.91 12.82 -4.73
C PHE A 92 15.67 12.24 -6.12
N ASP A 93 15.73 13.08 -7.14
CA ASP A 93 15.72 12.64 -8.53
C ASP A 93 17.10 12.10 -8.96
N PRO A 94 17.26 11.58 -10.19
CA PRO A 94 18.55 11.07 -10.66
C PRO A 94 19.68 12.11 -10.71
N MET A 95 19.36 13.41 -10.69
CA MET A 95 20.33 14.50 -10.64
C MET A 95 20.68 14.92 -9.21
N GLY A 96 20.11 14.25 -8.20
CA GLY A 96 20.30 14.59 -6.79
C GLY A 96 19.46 15.79 -6.32
N VAL A 97 18.51 16.27 -7.14
CA VAL A 97 17.61 17.35 -6.74
C VAL A 97 16.52 16.78 -5.85
N ARG A 98 16.27 17.45 -4.71
CA ARG A 98 15.27 17.00 -3.74
C ARG A 98 13.85 17.14 -4.32
N LYS A 99 13.06 16.08 -4.23
CA LYS A 99 11.63 16.08 -4.55
C LYS A 99 10.83 16.70 -3.40
N GLU A 100 9.89 17.61 -3.66
CA GLU A 100 9.29 18.41 -2.58
C GLU A 100 8.23 17.66 -1.75
N LYS A 101 7.52 16.67 -2.31
CA LYS A 101 6.40 15.97 -1.64
C LYS A 101 6.76 14.58 -1.10
N CYS A 102 7.19 13.67 -1.96
CA CYS A 102 7.53 12.28 -1.63
C CYS A 102 8.36 11.65 -2.76
N MET A 103 8.59 10.34 -2.69
CA MET A 103 9.31 9.61 -3.75
C MET A 103 8.64 9.66 -5.12
N LEU A 104 7.33 9.93 -5.18
CA LEU A 104 6.59 10.11 -6.43
C LEU A 104 6.70 11.55 -6.95
N GLY A 105 6.90 12.53 -6.07
CA GLY A 105 7.06 13.95 -6.42
C GLY A 105 5.76 14.73 -6.30
N ASN A 106 5.81 16.01 -6.67
CA ASN A 106 4.74 16.97 -6.36
C ASN A 106 3.46 16.73 -7.12
N LYS A 107 3.62 16.18 -8.33
CA LYS A 107 2.56 15.85 -9.27
C LYS A 107 1.82 14.55 -8.95
N ALA A 108 2.17 13.88 -7.85
CA ALA A 108 1.44 12.71 -7.39
C ALA A 108 0.05 13.10 -6.86
N ASP A 109 -0.98 12.42 -7.38
CA ASP A 109 -2.36 12.54 -6.92
C ASP A 109 -2.53 11.84 -5.56
N CYS A 110 -2.62 12.63 -4.49
CA CYS A 110 -2.78 12.11 -3.14
C CYS A 110 -4.20 11.60 -2.84
N ASN A 111 -5.21 12.01 -3.61
CA ASN A 111 -6.58 11.52 -3.44
C ASN A 111 -6.69 10.08 -3.94
N ARG A 112 -5.90 9.73 -4.96
CA ARG A 112 -5.79 8.37 -5.53
C ARG A 112 -4.45 7.71 -5.20
N CYS A 113 -3.86 8.02 -4.03
CA CYS A 113 -2.56 7.48 -3.65
C CYS A 113 -2.61 5.95 -3.56
N GLY A 114 -1.76 5.28 -4.32
CA GLY A 114 -1.60 3.82 -4.36
C GLY A 114 -0.40 3.29 -3.59
N CYS A 115 0.52 4.18 -3.17
CA CYS A 115 1.68 3.81 -2.37
C CYS A 115 1.26 3.35 -0.97
N VAL A 116 1.78 2.21 -0.53
CA VAL A 116 1.52 1.54 0.76
C VAL A 116 2.20 2.27 1.92
N VAL A 117 3.31 2.97 1.67
CA VAL A 117 4.16 3.55 2.71
C VAL A 117 3.41 4.53 3.63
N PRO A 118 2.59 5.48 3.12
CA PRO A 118 1.73 6.32 3.97
C PRO A 118 0.87 5.51 4.94
N PHE A 119 0.23 4.43 4.47
CA PHE A 119 -0.68 3.60 5.27
C PHE A 119 0.09 2.73 6.27
N TYR A 120 1.24 2.20 5.87
CA TYR A 120 2.14 1.47 6.76
C TYR A 120 2.62 2.38 7.91
N MET A 121 3.13 3.57 7.60
CA MET A 121 3.56 4.54 8.62
C MET A 121 2.42 4.98 9.53
N TYR A 122 1.22 5.18 8.98
CA TYR A 122 0.04 5.47 9.78
C TYR A 122 -0.24 4.35 10.77
N SER A 123 -0.17 3.09 10.32
CA SER A 123 -0.40 1.92 11.16
C SER A 123 0.60 1.77 12.32
N LEU A 124 1.80 2.34 12.20
CA LEU A 124 2.84 2.34 13.23
C LEU A 124 2.75 3.52 14.20
N THR A 125 2.09 4.61 13.80
CA THR A 125 2.07 5.87 14.55
C THR A 125 0.72 6.13 15.21
N HIS A 126 -0.37 5.56 14.68
CA HIS A 126 -1.71 5.74 15.19
C HIS A 126 -2.06 4.68 16.25
N LYS A 127 -2.15 5.11 17.53
CA LYS A 127 -2.28 4.20 18.70
C LYS A 127 -3.35 3.10 18.54
N PRO A 128 -4.59 3.39 18.09
CA PRO A 128 -5.59 2.33 17.89
C PRO A 128 -5.14 1.24 16.90
N THR A 129 -4.48 1.64 15.80
CA THR A 129 -4.00 0.69 14.80
C THR A 129 -2.82 -0.12 15.33
N VAL A 130 -1.90 0.51 16.07
CA VAL A 130 -0.77 -0.17 16.71
C VAL A 130 -1.25 -1.25 17.67
N ILE A 131 -2.17 -0.90 18.58
CA ILE A 131 -2.74 -1.85 19.56
C ILE A 131 -3.38 -3.05 18.84
N ARG A 132 -4.19 -2.78 17.81
CA ARG A 132 -4.82 -3.82 17.00
C ARG A 132 -3.81 -4.74 16.33
N ASN A 133 -2.72 -4.20 15.77
CA ASN A 133 -1.70 -4.98 15.09
C ASN A 133 -0.90 -5.86 16.06
N VAL A 134 -0.59 -5.35 17.25
CA VAL A 134 0.06 -6.13 18.30
C VAL A 134 -0.84 -7.27 18.76
N TRP A 135 -2.12 -6.99 19.02
CA TRP A 135 -3.10 -8.02 19.41
C TRP A 135 -3.23 -9.13 18.36
N ASN A 136 -3.38 -8.77 17.08
CA ASN A 136 -3.49 -9.73 15.98
C ASN A 136 -2.24 -10.62 15.87
N LYS A 137 -1.04 -10.09 16.10
CA LYS A 137 0.20 -10.88 16.08
C LYS A 137 0.31 -11.86 17.24
N LEU A 138 -0.22 -11.51 18.41
CA LEU A 138 -0.26 -12.40 19.57
C LEU A 138 -1.28 -13.52 19.40
N SER A 139 -2.42 -13.24 18.74
CA SER A 139 -3.47 -14.23 18.48
C SER A 139 -3.16 -15.21 17.34
N LEU A 140 -2.13 -14.95 16.53
CA LEU A 140 -1.68 -15.80 15.41
C LEU A 140 -0.49 -16.71 15.77
N LYS A 141 -0.04 -16.66 17.03
CA LYS A 141 0.90 -17.63 17.63
C LYS A 141 0.13 -18.70 18.38
#